data_AF-A0A125GAG1-F1
#
_entry.id   AF-A0A125GAG1-F1
#
_cell.length_a   1.000
_cell.length_b   1.000
_cell.length_c   1.000
_cell.angle_alpha   90.00
_cell.angle_beta   90.00
_cell.angle_gamma   90.00
#
_symmetry.space_group_name_H-M   'P 1'
#
loop_
_entity.id
_entity.type
_entity.pdbx_description
1 polymer ?
#
loop_
_entity_poly.entity_id
_entity_poly.type
_entity_poly.pdbx_seq_one_letter_code
_entity_poly.pdbx_strand_id
1 'polypeptide(L)'
;MDVVDWAYQKVGPLEIFWVFGMLFIPWGAASGTWIFISDPWPDDIYMNGIFAIMFMNVLSMPFFLWFARILYNTVTGCTHYPVRLDRKNQMVHVFRHNGEDGVSSYRWRDITFGMIGGGALQRSFVKGVMAGYVRRPDGSYDYFRLGVMWPTEEGMRGQWEYFRRYMEEGPDSLPEPEILLPIENKRELY
;
A
#
# COMPACT_ATOMS: atom_id res chain seq x y z
N MET A 1 11.75 -9.74 -12.31
CA MET A 1 10.54 -9.26 -13.01
C MET A 1 9.57 -8.93 -11.90
N ASP A 2 9.38 -7.65 -11.64
CA ASP A 2 8.66 -7.19 -10.46
C ASP A 2 7.24 -6.82 -10.88
N VAL A 3 6.27 -7.39 -10.18
CA VAL A 3 4.89 -7.46 -10.63
C VAL A 3 4.00 -6.87 -9.53
N VAL A 4 3.23 -5.84 -9.89
CA VAL A 4 2.52 -4.92 -8.97
C VAL A 4 1.33 -5.58 -8.27
N ASP A 5 1.24 -5.54 -6.94
CA ASP A 5 0.03 -5.97 -6.22
C ASP A 5 -1.10 -4.92 -6.35
N TRP A 6 -2.19 -5.26 -7.04
CA TRP A 6 -3.36 -4.36 -7.20
C TRP A 6 -4.07 -4.03 -5.88
N ALA A 7 -3.74 -4.72 -4.79
CA ALA A 7 -4.25 -4.41 -3.46
C ALA A 7 -3.89 -2.99 -2.98
N TYR A 8 -2.90 -2.33 -3.59
CA TYR A 8 -2.56 -0.94 -3.27
C TYR A 8 -3.70 0.05 -3.58
N GLN A 9 -4.68 -0.32 -4.44
CA GLN A 9 -5.83 0.51 -4.78
C GLN A 9 -7.06 0.33 -3.86
N LYS A 10 -7.00 -0.52 -2.82
CA LYS A 10 -8.17 -0.79 -1.97
C LYS A 10 -8.08 -0.20 -0.56
N VAL A 11 -8.10 1.12 -0.51
CA VAL A 11 -8.96 1.77 0.49
C VAL A 11 -10.39 1.51 0.02
N GLY A 12 -11.22 0.87 0.84
CA GLY A 12 -12.57 0.48 0.39
C GLY A 12 -13.38 1.72 -0.04
N PRO A 13 -14.33 1.63 -0.99
CA PRO A 13 -15.13 2.79 -1.39
C PRO A 13 -15.81 3.45 -0.20
N LEU A 14 -16.25 2.67 0.79
CA LEU A 14 -16.81 3.18 2.05
C LEU A 14 -15.81 4.00 2.87
N GLU A 15 -14.56 3.54 3.00
CA GLU A 15 -13.51 4.26 3.73
C GLU A 15 -13.13 5.55 3.01
N ILE A 16 -13.12 5.54 1.67
CA ILE A 16 -12.94 6.73 0.85
C ILE A 16 -14.08 7.73 1.11
N PHE A 17 -15.34 7.30 1.12
CA PHE A 17 -16.48 8.15 1.47
C PHE A 17 -16.37 8.70 2.90
N TRP A 18 -15.91 7.90 3.87
CA TRP A 18 -15.68 8.35 5.24
C TRP A 18 -14.54 9.39 5.31
N VAL A 19 -13.44 9.19 4.59
CA VAL A 19 -12.32 10.15 4.52
C VAL A 19 -12.76 11.47 3.90
N PHE A 20 -13.49 11.44 2.78
CA PHE A 20 -14.04 12.66 2.17
C PHE A 20 -15.11 13.32 3.05
N GLY A 21 -15.98 12.53 3.69
CA GLY A 21 -16.96 13.02 4.65
C GLY A 21 -16.33 13.71 5.86
N MET A 22 -15.21 13.17 6.36
CA MET A 22 -14.48 13.76 7.49
C MET A 22 -13.69 15.02 7.10
N LEU A 23 -13.33 15.21 5.82
CA LEU A 23 -12.72 16.45 5.32
C LEU A 23 -13.69 17.64 5.25
N PHE A 24 -15.00 17.40 5.20
CA PHE A 24 -16.00 18.47 5.23
C PHE A 24 -15.97 19.28 6.53
N ILE A 25 -15.60 18.67 7.66
CA ILE A 25 -15.55 19.32 8.98
C ILE A 25 -14.44 20.40 9.04
N PRO A 26 -13.15 20.08 8.78
CA PRO A 26 -12.10 21.09 8.73
C PRO A 26 -12.28 22.08 7.58
N TRP A 27 -12.80 21.64 6.42
CA TRP A 27 -13.16 22.55 5.32
C TRP A 27 -14.22 23.57 5.74
N GLY A 28 -15.29 23.11 6.39
CA GLY A 28 -16.36 23.97 6.90
C GLY A 28 -15.89 24.98 7.94
N ALA A 29 -15.00 24.56 8.85
CA ALA A 29 -14.38 25.45 9.84
C ALA A 29 -13.50 26.52 9.17
N ALA A 30 -12.71 26.13 8.17
CA ALA A 30 -11.88 27.06 7.41
C ALA A 30 -12.73 28.06 6.60
N SER A 31 -13.78 27.58 5.92
CA SER A 31 -14.70 28.44 5.18
C SER A 31 -15.47 29.39 6.10
N GLY A 32 -15.91 28.92 7.27
CA GLY A 32 -16.58 29.77 8.27
C GLY A 32 -15.66 30.85 8.82
N THR A 33 -14.39 30.51 9.04
CA THR A 33 -13.37 31.47 9.46
C THR A 33 -13.10 32.51 8.36
N TRP A 34 -13.01 32.07 7.10
CA TRP A 34 -12.83 32.97 5.96
C TRP A 34 -13.97 33.97 5.81
N ILE A 35 -15.22 33.50 5.85
CA ILE A 35 -16.43 34.34 5.77
C ILE A 35 -16.48 35.35 6.92
N PHE A 36 -16.13 34.93 8.13
CA PHE A 36 -16.14 35.81 9.28
C PHE A 36 -15.10 36.93 9.21
N ILE A 37 -13.95 36.66 8.58
CA ILE A 37 -12.89 37.66 8.38
C ILE A 37 -13.19 38.57 7.19
N SER A 38 -13.82 38.04 6.13
CA SER A 38 -14.07 38.79 4.89
C SER A 38 -15.24 39.76 5.01
N ASP A 39 -16.25 39.41 5.80
CA ASP A 39 -17.51 40.12 5.83
C ASP A 39 -17.59 41.04 7.06
N PRO A 40 -18.19 42.24 6.95
CA PRO A 40 -18.43 43.09 8.10
C PRO A 40 -19.60 42.56 8.92
N TRP A 41 -19.38 42.34 10.23
CA TRP A 41 -20.39 41.84 11.16
C TRP A 41 -20.86 42.94 12.13
N PRO A 42 -22.15 42.98 12.47
CA PRO A 42 -22.66 43.84 13.54
C PRO A 42 -21.96 43.60 14.89
N ASP A 43 -21.69 44.70 15.63
CA ASP A 43 -20.94 44.67 16.90
C ASP A 43 -21.62 43.81 17.99
N ASP A 44 -22.95 43.70 17.96
CA ASP A 44 -23.76 42.94 18.92
C ASP A 44 -23.59 41.42 18.78
N ILE A 45 -23.21 40.93 17.60
CA ILE A 45 -22.99 39.49 17.33
C ILE A 45 -21.51 39.14 17.16
N TYR A 46 -20.63 40.13 17.00
CA TYR A 46 -19.21 39.94 16.72
C TYR A 46 -18.49 39.09 17.78
N MET A 47 -18.66 39.41 19.07
CA MET A 47 -18.02 38.67 20.17
C MET A 47 -18.49 37.20 20.24
N ASN A 48 -19.80 36.97 20.06
CA ASN A 48 -20.34 35.61 20.04
C ASN A 48 -19.85 34.82 18.81
N GLY A 49 -19.70 35.50 17.68
CA GLY A 49 -19.12 34.94 16.45
C GLY A 49 -17.67 34.46 16.64
N ILE A 50 -16.83 35.25 17.33
CA ILE A 50 -15.45 34.85 17.66
C ILE A 50 -15.43 33.55 18.47
N PHE A 51 -16.24 33.47 19.53
CA PHE A 51 -16.29 32.26 20.37
C PHE A 51 -16.79 31.04 19.60
N ALA A 52 -17.81 31.21 18.75
CA ALA A 52 -18.33 30.13 17.92
C ALA A 52 -17.28 29.60 16.94
N ILE A 53 -16.50 30.49 16.31
CA ILE A 53 -15.44 30.11 15.36
C ILE A 53 -14.26 29.46 16.06
N MET A 54 -13.84 29.99 17.21
CA MET A 54 -12.81 29.35 18.03
C MET A 54 -13.23 27.93 18.42
N PHE A 55 -14.47 27.76 18.86
CA PHE A 55 -15.01 26.46 19.24
C PHE A 55 -15.03 25.48 18.04
N MET A 56 -15.51 25.92 16.87
CA MET A 56 -15.53 25.10 15.65
C MET A 56 -14.13 24.67 15.20
N ASN A 57 -13.14 25.56 15.29
CA ASN A 57 -11.75 25.24 14.93
C ASN A 57 -11.10 24.27 15.93
N VAL A 58 -11.39 24.39 17.23
CA VAL A 58 -10.92 23.44 18.24
C VAL A 58 -11.50 22.05 17.99
N LEU A 59 -12.79 21.96 17.64
CA LEU A 59 -13.44 20.69 17.33
C LEU A 59 -12.94 20.05 16.02
N SER A 60 -12.50 20.83 15.04
CA SER A 60 -11.99 20.31 13.77
C SER A 60 -10.54 19.81 13.85
N MET A 61 -9.76 20.29 14.84
CA MET A 61 -8.35 19.97 15.06
C MET A 61 -8.04 18.45 15.10
N PRO A 62 -8.76 17.59 15.86
CA PRO A 62 -8.49 16.15 15.87
C PRO A 62 -8.68 15.50 14.50
N PHE A 63 -9.64 15.94 13.69
CA PHE A 63 -9.87 15.43 12.34
C PHE A 63 -8.73 15.80 11.40
N PHE A 64 -8.22 17.03 11.51
CA PHE A 64 -7.08 17.49 10.72
C PHE A 64 -5.80 16.71 11.07
N LEU A 65 -5.52 16.50 12.36
CA LEU A 65 -4.37 15.69 12.79
C LEU A 65 -4.48 14.23 12.33
N TRP A 66 -5.66 13.64 12.44
CA TRP A 66 -5.91 12.27 11.98
C TRP A 66 -5.71 12.15 10.46
N PHE A 67 -6.25 13.09 9.68
CA PHE A 67 -6.05 13.12 8.23
C PHE A 67 -4.58 13.36 7.86
N ALA A 68 -3.89 14.29 8.51
CA ALA A 68 -2.47 14.55 8.30
C ALA A 68 -1.62 13.29 8.61
N ARG A 69 -1.97 12.53 9.65
CA ARG A 69 -1.34 11.24 9.96
C ARG A 69 -1.59 10.20 8.88
N ILE A 70 -2.80 10.13 8.33
CA ILE A 70 -3.09 9.23 7.20
C ILE A 70 -2.26 9.64 5.99
N LEU A 71 -2.28 10.93 5.61
CA LEU A 71 -1.53 11.43 4.47
C LEU A 71 -0.04 11.18 4.65
N TYR A 72 0.51 11.46 5.83
CA TYR A 72 1.89 11.14 6.18
C TYR A 72 2.15 9.66 6.00
N ASN A 73 1.34 8.78 6.60
CA ASN A 73 1.49 7.34 6.45
C ASN A 73 1.30 6.83 5.01
N THR A 74 0.51 7.50 4.17
CA THR A 74 0.31 7.13 2.76
C THR A 74 1.48 7.62 1.90
N VAL A 75 2.02 8.80 2.18
CA VAL A 75 3.16 9.39 1.45
C VAL A 75 4.48 8.76 1.89
N THR A 76 4.66 8.45 3.18
CA THR A 76 5.84 7.79 3.72
C THR A 76 5.70 6.26 3.76
N GLY A 77 4.49 5.74 3.57
CA GLY A 77 4.18 4.30 3.50
C GLY A 77 4.57 3.71 2.15
N CYS A 78 5.83 3.88 1.78
CA CYS A 78 6.61 3.03 0.89
C CYS A 78 5.83 2.40 -0.28
N THR A 79 5.73 3.16 -1.37
CA THR A 79 5.71 2.69 -2.76
C THR A 79 7.00 1.94 -3.12
N HIS A 80 7.26 0.78 -2.53
CA HIS A 80 8.39 -0.07 -2.92
C HIS A 80 7.95 -1.48 -3.26
N TYR A 81 8.43 -1.97 -4.40
CA TYR A 81 8.24 -3.35 -4.88
C TYR A 81 8.91 -4.33 -3.92
N PRO A 82 8.14 -5.12 -3.16
CA PRO A 82 8.63 -5.62 -1.88
C PRO A 82 9.38 -6.94 -1.99
N VAL A 83 9.72 -7.46 -3.18
CA VAL A 83 10.38 -8.78 -3.31
C VAL A 83 11.35 -8.83 -4.49
N ARG A 84 12.64 -9.00 -4.20
CA ARG A 84 13.71 -9.22 -5.20
C ARG A 84 14.14 -10.69 -5.22
N LEU A 85 14.15 -11.27 -6.40
CA LEU A 85 14.63 -12.64 -6.64
C LEU A 85 16.11 -12.62 -7.04
N ASP A 86 16.98 -13.11 -6.16
CA ASP A 86 18.40 -13.35 -6.47
C ASP A 86 18.61 -14.81 -6.87
N ARG A 87 18.60 -15.04 -8.18
CA ARG A 87 18.83 -16.36 -8.77
C ARG A 87 20.21 -16.92 -8.44
N LYS A 88 21.27 -16.09 -8.48
CA LYS A 88 22.66 -16.57 -8.35
C LYS A 88 22.90 -17.21 -7.00
N ASN A 89 22.35 -16.61 -5.95
CA ASN A 89 22.46 -17.10 -4.58
C ASN A 89 21.27 -17.95 -4.13
N GLN A 90 20.25 -18.13 -5.00
CA GLN A 90 18.98 -18.80 -4.66
C GLN A 90 18.28 -18.16 -3.44
N MET A 91 18.25 -16.83 -3.42
CA MET A 91 17.71 -16.02 -2.33
C MET A 91 16.52 -15.16 -2.80
N VAL A 92 15.64 -14.86 -1.86
CA VAL A 92 14.51 -13.94 -2.02
C VAL A 92 14.63 -12.87 -0.95
N HIS A 93 14.72 -11.61 -1.38
CA HIS A 93 14.86 -10.46 -0.50
C HIS A 93 13.54 -9.70 -0.46
N VAL A 94 12.89 -9.68 0.70
CA VAL A 94 11.60 -9.03 0.92
C VAL A 94 11.81 -7.69 1.62
N PHE A 95 11.53 -6.60 0.93
CA PHE A 95 11.55 -5.26 1.52
C PHE A 95 10.27 -5.02 2.32
N ARG A 96 10.42 -4.51 3.55
CA ARG A 96 9.34 -4.25 4.51
C ARG A 96 9.24 -2.76 4.88
N HIS A 97 10.38 -2.13 5.18
CA HIS A 97 10.44 -0.70 5.53
C HIS A 97 11.84 -0.13 5.29
N ASN A 98 11.96 1.20 5.29
CA ASN A 98 13.24 1.88 5.06
C ASN A 98 14.05 2.02 6.37
N GLY A 99 14.63 0.92 6.86
CA GLY A 99 15.51 0.88 8.05
C GLY A 99 16.54 -0.25 7.99
N GLU A 100 17.46 -0.33 8.96
CA GLU A 100 18.54 -1.35 8.98
C GLU A 100 17.99 -2.79 8.96
N ASP A 101 16.86 -3.04 9.62
CA ASP A 101 16.13 -4.33 9.60
C ASP A 101 14.99 -4.38 8.58
N GLY A 102 15.03 -3.49 7.60
CA GLY A 102 13.98 -3.27 6.63
C GLY A 102 13.83 -4.33 5.55
N VAL A 103 14.79 -5.26 5.44
CA VAL A 103 14.84 -6.29 4.40
C VAL A 103 15.00 -7.67 5.03
N SER A 104 14.04 -8.55 4.78
CA SER A 104 14.11 -9.95 5.19
C SER A 104 14.60 -10.82 4.03
N SER A 105 15.63 -11.63 4.25
CA SER A 105 16.22 -12.47 3.19
C SER A 105 16.00 -13.95 3.47
N TYR A 106 15.49 -14.68 2.48
CA TYR A 106 15.11 -16.09 2.61
C TYR A 106 15.72 -16.93 1.50
N ARG A 107 16.10 -18.18 1.81
CA ARG A 107 16.48 -19.15 0.77
C ARG A 107 15.25 -19.59 0.01
N TRP A 108 15.34 -19.65 -1.32
CA TRP A 108 14.24 -20.06 -2.20
C TRP A 108 13.60 -21.39 -1.77
N ARG A 109 14.43 -22.36 -1.37
CA ARG A 109 13.99 -23.70 -0.94
C ARG A 109 13.28 -23.75 0.42
N ASP A 110 13.50 -22.74 1.25
CA ASP A 110 12.91 -22.67 2.60
C ASP A 110 11.53 -21.99 2.58
N ILE A 111 11.09 -21.52 1.41
CA ILE A 111 9.82 -20.82 1.21
C ILE A 111 8.77 -21.81 0.71
N THR A 112 7.67 -21.91 1.44
CA THR A 112 6.48 -22.64 0.99
C THR A 112 5.57 -21.68 0.24
N PHE A 113 5.34 -21.93 -1.05
CA PHE A 113 4.44 -21.12 -1.85
C PHE A 113 3.00 -21.64 -1.74
N GLY A 114 2.07 -20.72 -1.49
CA GLY A 114 0.66 -21.01 -1.36
C GLY A 114 -0.21 -19.99 -2.10
N MET A 115 -1.45 -20.37 -2.35
CA MET A 115 -2.45 -19.50 -2.95
C MET A 115 -3.33 -18.93 -1.84
N ILE A 116 -3.34 -17.61 -1.70
CA ILE A 116 -4.27 -16.93 -0.80
C ILE A 116 -5.41 -16.39 -1.63
N GLY A 117 -6.62 -16.91 -1.37
CA GLY A 117 -7.82 -16.42 -2.00
C GLY A 117 -8.09 -14.95 -1.67
N GLY A 118 -8.65 -14.20 -2.63
CA GLY A 118 -9.09 -12.83 -2.37
C GLY A 118 -10.09 -12.75 -1.21
N GLY A 119 -10.17 -11.59 -0.56
CA GLY A 119 -11.20 -11.33 0.45
C GLY A 119 -12.62 -11.53 -0.11
N ALA A 120 -13.64 -11.62 0.75
CA ALA A 120 -15.01 -11.98 0.34
C ALA A 120 -15.55 -11.17 -0.85
N LEU A 121 -15.21 -9.88 -0.94
CA LEU A 121 -15.61 -8.97 -2.02
C LEU A 121 -14.75 -9.09 -3.30
N GLN A 122 -13.55 -9.66 -3.22
CA GLN A 122 -12.62 -9.83 -4.34
C GLN A 122 -12.84 -11.11 -5.13
N ARG A 123 -13.43 -12.14 -4.50
CA ARG A 123 -13.63 -13.46 -5.14
C ARG A 123 -14.50 -13.43 -6.40
N SER A 124 -15.29 -12.38 -6.61
CA SER A 124 -16.11 -12.20 -7.80
C SER A 124 -15.31 -11.86 -9.06
N PHE A 125 -14.11 -11.27 -8.93
CA PHE A 125 -13.28 -10.87 -10.07
C PHE A 125 -11.81 -11.30 -9.97
N VAL A 126 -11.35 -11.78 -8.81
CA VAL A 126 -9.97 -12.18 -8.54
C VAL A 126 -9.94 -13.48 -7.73
N LYS A 127 -9.23 -14.50 -8.22
CA LYS A 127 -9.07 -15.79 -7.54
C LYS A 127 -8.15 -15.68 -6.33
N GLY A 128 -7.05 -14.93 -6.44
CA GLY A 128 -6.13 -14.74 -5.32
C GLY A 128 -4.78 -14.12 -5.70
N VAL A 129 -3.86 -14.16 -4.74
CA VAL A 129 -2.45 -13.79 -4.89
C VAL A 129 -1.56 -14.96 -4.49
N MET A 130 -0.38 -15.04 -5.11
CA MET A 130 0.64 -15.98 -4.66
C MET A 130 1.36 -15.44 -3.41
N ALA A 131 1.56 -16.35 -2.46
CA ALA A 131 2.10 -16.08 -1.15
C ALA A 131 3.31 -16.96 -0.89
N GLY A 132 4.40 -16.38 -0.38
CA GLY A 132 5.50 -17.11 0.22
C GLY A 132 5.34 -17.16 1.74
N TYR A 133 5.43 -18.36 2.31
CA TYR A 133 5.42 -18.60 3.74
C TYR A 133 6.76 -19.15 4.18
N VAL A 134 7.37 -18.53 5.19
CA VAL A 134 8.63 -18.98 5.77
C VAL A 134 8.41 -19.29 7.24
N ARG A 135 8.73 -20.51 7.65
CA ARG A 135 8.62 -20.90 9.05
C ARG A 135 9.77 -20.30 9.85
N ARG A 136 9.46 -19.54 10.89
CA ARG A 136 10.44 -18.99 11.82
C ARG A 136 10.79 -20.00 12.93
N PRO A 137 11.95 -19.87 13.59
CA PRO A 137 12.37 -20.77 14.67
C PRO A 137 11.41 -20.82 15.86
N ASP A 138 10.68 -19.74 16.11
CA ASP A 138 9.68 -19.61 17.17
C ASP A 138 8.35 -20.34 16.87
N GLY A 139 8.24 -20.96 15.69
CA GLY A 139 7.04 -21.65 15.22
C GLY A 139 6.02 -20.75 14.52
N SER A 140 6.25 -19.43 14.46
CA SER A 140 5.44 -18.52 13.66
C SER A 140 5.79 -18.61 12.16
N TYR A 141 4.95 -18.05 11.31
CA TYR A 141 5.22 -17.94 9.87
C TYR A 141 5.45 -16.48 9.50
N ASP A 142 6.57 -16.21 8.83
CA ASP A 142 6.66 -14.99 8.03
C ASP A 142 5.91 -15.18 6.71
N TYR A 143 5.32 -14.09 6.23
CA TYR A 143 4.48 -14.10 5.04
C TYR A 143 4.79 -12.91 4.14
N PHE A 144 4.91 -13.17 2.83
CA PHE A 144 5.02 -12.14 1.81
C PHE A 144 4.19 -12.50 0.55
N ARG A 145 3.81 -11.47 -0.20
CA ARG A 145 3.12 -11.63 -1.50
C ARG A 145 4.14 -11.60 -2.62
N LEU A 146 3.97 -12.47 -3.60
CA LEU A 146 4.80 -12.55 -4.79
C LEU A 146 3.89 -12.45 -6.02
N GLY A 147 4.18 -11.53 -6.93
CA GLY A 147 3.42 -11.43 -8.18
C GLY A 147 2.20 -10.51 -8.13
N VAL A 148 1.37 -10.63 -9.17
CA VAL A 148 0.08 -9.92 -9.29
C VAL A 148 -1.02 -10.87 -8.85
N MET A 149 -2.18 -10.32 -8.54
CA MET A 149 -3.35 -11.15 -8.44
C MET A 149 -3.92 -11.47 -9.82
N TRP A 150 -4.36 -12.71 -10.00
CA TRP A 150 -4.99 -13.15 -11.24
C TRP A 150 -6.49 -13.42 -11.07
N PRO A 151 -7.31 -13.15 -12.10
CA PRO A 151 -8.71 -13.53 -12.14
C PRO A 151 -8.89 -15.05 -12.22
N THR A 152 -7.94 -15.76 -12.84
CA THR A 152 -7.99 -17.20 -13.08
C THR A 152 -6.89 -17.94 -12.32
N GLU A 153 -7.17 -19.20 -11.97
CA GLU A 153 -6.18 -20.07 -11.35
C GLU A 153 -5.04 -20.42 -12.32
N GLU A 154 -5.35 -20.57 -13.61
CA GLU A 154 -4.38 -20.84 -14.66
C GLU A 154 -3.36 -19.70 -14.82
N GLY A 155 -3.81 -18.43 -14.81
CA GLY A 155 -2.90 -17.28 -14.88
C GLY A 155 -1.97 -17.23 -13.68
N MET A 156 -2.49 -17.55 -12.50
CA MET A 156 -1.71 -17.64 -11.26
C MET A 156 -0.68 -18.79 -11.29
N ARG A 157 -1.06 -19.97 -11.80
CA ARG A 157 -0.15 -21.09 -11.99
C ARG A 157 0.93 -20.78 -13.03
N GLY A 158 0.56 -20.11 -14.11
CA GLY A 158 1.50 -19.64 -15.13
C GLY A 158 2.52 -18.65 -14.55
N GLN A 159 2.05 -17.71 -13.72
CA GLN A 159 2.93 -16.78 -13.02
C GLN A 159 3.86 -17.50 -12.03
N TRP A 160 3.38 -18.50 -11.30
CA TRP A 160 4.22 -19.32 -10.44
C TRP A 160 5.32 -20.03 -11.21
N GLU A 161 4.95 -20.72 -12.30
CA GLU A 161 5.91 -21.42 -13.15
C GLU A 161 6.93 -20.46 -13.72
N TYR A 162 6.55 -19.22 -14.07
CA TYR A 162 7.50 -18.20 -14.48
C TYR A 162 8.55 -17.92 -13.40
N PHE A 163 8.14 -17.70 -12.14
CA PHE A 163 9.08 -17.46 -11.04
C PHE A 163 9.94 -18.68 -10.71
N ARG A 164 9.34 -19.88 -10.70
CA ARG A 164 10.04 -21.14 -10.45
C ARG A 164 11.11 -21.38 -11.51
N ARG A 165 10.76 -21.30 -12.79
CA ARG A 165 11.69 -21.47 -13.92
C ARG A 165 12.78 -20.41 -13.91
N TYR A 166 12.45 -19.15 -13.60
CA TYR A 166 13.46 -18.10 -13.42
C TYR A 166 14.50 -18.47 -12.35
N MET A 167 14.04 -18.93 -11.19
CA MET A 167 14.92 -19.28 -10.07
C MET A 167 15.71 -20.57 -10.31
N GLU A 168 15.08 -21.61 -10.87
CA GLU A 168 15.67 -22.95 -10.96
C GLU A 168 16.36 -23.21 -12.31
N GLU A 169 15.72 -22.83 -13.42
CA GLU A 169 16.16 -23.14 -14.79
C GLU A 169 16.92 -21.96 -15.42
N GLY A 170 16.65 -20.73 -14.97
CA GLY A 170 17.25 -19.50 -15.48
C GLY A 170 16.46 -18.82 -16.60
N PRO A 171 16.88 -17.61 -17.00
CA PRO A 171 16.11 -16.74 -17.90
C PRO A 171 15.93 -17.29 -19.32
N ASP A 172 16.86 -18.11 -19.80
CA ASP A 172 16.80 -18.73 -21.14
C ASP A 172 15.59 -19.69 -21.29
N SER A 173 15.03 -20.14 -20.18
CA SER A 173 13.86 -21.02 -20.15
C SER A 173 12.52 -20.27 -20.21
N LEU A 174 12.55 -18.94 -20.18
CA LEU A 174 11.39 -18.08 -20.06
C LEU A 174 11.07 -17.36 -21.38
N PRO A 175 9.79 -17.01 -21.60
CA PRO A 175 9.43 -16.07 -22.65
C PRO A 175 10.07 -14.70 -22.35
N GLU A 176 10.48 -14.00 -23.41
CA GLU A 176 11.09 -12.68 -23.31
C GLU A 176 10.10 -11.70 -22.65
N PRO A 177 10.52 -10.95 -21.61
CA PRO A 177 9.65 -10.02 -20.93
C PRO A 177 9.27 -8.86 -21.85
N GLU A 178 7.97 -8.55 -21.90
CA GLU A 178 7.43 -7.46 -22.72
C GLU A 178 7.93 -6.07 -22.28
N ILE A 179 8.24 -5.93 -20.99
CA ILE A 179 8.72 -4.68 -20.39
C ILE A 179 9.95 -4.99 -19.53
N LEU A 180 11.07 -4.37 -19.88
CA LEU A 180 12.27 -4.32 -19.05
C LEU A 180 12.29 -2.98 -18.32
N LEU A 181 12.35 -3.02 -16.99
CA LEU A 181 12.51 -1.81 -16.19
C LEU A 181 13.94 -1.26 -16.39
N PRO A 182 14.12 0.05 -16.64
CA PRO A 182 15.43 0.67 -16.87
C PRO A 182 16.20 0.90 -15.56
N ILE A 183 16.32 -0.15 -14.74
CA ILE A 183 16.89 -0.13 -13.39
C ILE A 183 18.20 -0.90 -13.27
N GLU A 184 18.73 -1.43 -14.38
CA GLU A 184 19.97 -2.22 -14.40
C GLU A 184 21.16 -1.48 -13.76
N ASN A 185 21.23 -0.17 -13.93
CA ASN A 185 22.30 0.69 -13.43
C ASN A 185 21.84 1.81 -12.49
N LYS A 186 20.58 1.78 -12.03
CA LYS A 186 20.02 2.82 -11.17
C LYS A 186 19.20 2.20 -10.04
N ARG A 187 19.44 2.66 -8.81
CA ARG A 187 18.54 2.41 -7.67
C ARG A 187 17.19 3.05 -8.01
N GLU A 188 16.09 2.40 -7.63
CA GLU A 188 14.76 3.02 -7.73
C GLU A 188 14.82 4.40 -7.07
N LEU A 189 14.41 5.43 -7.80
CA LEU A 189 14.41 6.80 -7.29
C LEU A 189 13.27 6.93 -6.27
N TYR A 190 13.63 7.39 -5.08
CA TYR A 190 12.73 7.69 -3.95
C TYR A 190 11.84 8.90 -4.24
#